data_AF-A0A8X7SWF4-F1
#
_entry.id   AF-A0A8X7SWF4-F1
#
_cell.length_a   1.000
_cell.length_b   1.000
_cell.length_c   1.000
_cell.angle_alpha   90.00
_cell.angle_beta   90.00
_cell.angle_gamma   90.00
#
_symmetry.space_group_name_H-M   'P 1'
#
loop_
_entity.id
_entity.type
_entity.pdbx_description
1 polymer ?
#
loop_
_entity_poly.entity_id
_entity_poly.type
_entity_poly.pdbx_seq_one_letter_code
_entity_poly.pdbx_strand_id
1 'polypeptide(L)'
;MCGEHRSQDMAGKVREIPAGPNDTSDGFAVEGNEEFRYSYSFVDNVFDEKKNDLAHYYTKWGRVLVILDENLNKLYGEQIRSYFHAHQISPTLHIFKGGELNKNMDTS
;
A
#
# COMPACT_ATOMS: atom_id res chain seq x y z
N MET A 1 26.92 -1.72 -8.05
CA MET A 1 26.20 -2.75 -7.29
C MET A 1 24.84 -2.93 -7.93
N CYS A 2 24.57 -4.11 -8.50
CA CYS A 2 23.26 -4.43 -9.10
C CYS A 2 22.19 -4.55 -8.01
N GLY A 3 21.14 -3.75 -8.09
CA GLY A 3 19.92 -4.00 -7.33
C GLY A 3 19.09 -5.05 -8.04
N GLU A 4 18.84 -6.18 -7.38
CA GLU A 4 17.88 -7.19 -7.84
C GLU A 4 16.49 -6.57 -7.95
N HIS A 5 15.95 -6.51 -9.18
CA HIS A 5 14.51 -6.42 -9.37
C HIS A 5 13.91 -7.79 -9.09
N ARG A 6 13.28 -7.96 -7.92
CA ARG A 6 12.35 -9.06 -7.71
C ARG A 6 11.10 -8.77 -8.52
N SER A 7 11.06 -9.31 -9.74
CA SER A 7 9.80 -9.57 -10.44
C SER A 7 8.97 -10.48 -9.54
N GLN A 8 7.79 -10.01 -9.12
CA GLN A 8 6.79 -10.92 -8.58
C GLN A 8 6.22 -11.69 -9.77
N ASP A 9 6.79 -12.85 -10.04
CA ASP A 9 6.35 -13.72 -11.11
C ASP A 9 4.96 -14.27 -10.74
N MET A 10 3.92 -13.63 -11.25
CA MET A 10 2.55 -14.14 -11.25
C MET A 10 2.50 -15.38 -12.15
N ALA A 11 2.91 -16.53 -11.63
CA ALA A 11 2.88 -17.80 -12.35
C ALA A 11 1.45 -18.37 -12.30
N GLY A 12 0.60 -17.90 -13.21
CA GLY A 12 -0.68 -18.55 -13.50
C GLY A 12 -0.48 -19.84 -14.29
N LYS A 13 -1.12 -20.94 -13.88
CA LYS A 13 -1.21 -22.17 -14.67
C LYS A 13 -2.58 -22.25 -15.34
N VAL A 14 -2.59 -22.50 -16.65
CA VAL A 14 -3.82 -22.76 -17.41
C VAL A 14 -3.75 -24.15 -17.99
N ARG A 15 -4.81 -24.95 -17.82
CA ARG A 15 -4.96 -26.27 -18.44
C ARG A 15 -6.32 -26.42 -19.08
N GLU A 16 -6.39 -27.07 -20.23
CA GLU A 16 -7.67 -27.45 -20.84
C GLU A 16 -8.36 -28.51 -19.98
N ILE A 17 -9.69 -28.44 -19.95
CA ILE A 17 -10.55 -29.43 -19.28
C ILE A 17 -11.67 -29.84 -20.23
N PRO A 18 -11.98 -31.15 -20.30
CA PRO A 18 -13.02 -31.64 -21.19
C PRO A 18 -14.41 -31.18 -20.73
N ALA A 19 -15.32 -31.01 -21.69
CA ALA A 19 -16.73 -30.70 -21.45
C ALA A 19 -17.43 -31.73 -20.55
N GLY A 20 -18.17 -31.27 -19.55
CA GLY A 20 -19.08 -32.07 -18.75
C GLY A 20 -20.44 -32.32 -19.43
N PRO A 21 -21.35 -33.07 -18.79
CA PRO A 21 -22.62 -33.51 -19.39
C PRO A 21 -23.56 -32.38 -19.86
N ASN A 22 -23.37 -31.17 -19.33
CA ASN A 22 -24.20 -30.00 -19.62
C ASN A 22 -23.41 -28.85 -20.27
N ASP A 23 -22.13 -29.06 -20.60
CA ASP A 23 -21.28 -28.02 -21.17
C ASP A 23 -21.42 -27.99 -22.70
N THR A 24 -21.25 -26.81 -23.28
CA THR A 24 -21.35 -26.63 -24.74
C THR A 24 -20.04 -26.91 -25.48
N SER A 25 -18.89 -26.91 -24.79
CA SER A 25 -17.56 -27.21 -25.32
C SER A 25 -16.54 -27.45 -24.20
N ASP A 26 -15.33 -27.87 -24.55
CA ASP A 26 -14.19 -27.91 -23.62
C ASP A 26 -13.93 -26.51 -23.02
N GLY A 27 -13.35 -26.51 -21.82
CA GLY A 27 -13.06 -25.31 -21.03
C GLY A 27 -11.60 -25.21 -20.61
N PHE A 28 -11.32 -24.22 -19.76
CA PHE A 28 -9.98 -24.00 -19.19
C PHE A 28 -10.07 -23.92 -17.66
N ALA A 29 -9.19 -24.63 -16.97
CA ALA A 29 -8.92 -24.43 -15.55
C ALA A 29 -7.72 -23.49 -15.40
N VAL A 30 -7.90 -22.42 -14.63
CA VAL A 30 -6.89 -21.40 -14.36
C VAL A 30 -6.57 -21.39 -12.86
N GLU A 31 -5.30 -21.52 -12.52
CA GLU A 31 -4.79 -21.49 -11.15
C GLU A 31 -3.78 -20.36 -11.02
N GLY A 32 -4.02 -19.40 -10.13
CA GLY A 32 -3.08 -18.34 -9.76
C GLY A 32 -2.79 -18.39 -8.27
N ASN A 33 -1.53 -18.22 -7.88
CA ASN A 33 -1.15 -18.09 -6.48
C ASN A 33 -0.51 -16.71 -6.28
N GLU A 34 -1.00 -15.97 -5.30
CA GLU A 34 -0.42 -14.69 -4.88
C GLU A 34 0.07 -14.83 -3.44
N GLU A 35 1.32 -14.43 -3.22
CA GLU A 35 1.90 -14.44 -1.88
C GLU A 35 1.88 -13.04 -1.28
N PHE A 36 1.20 -12.89 -0.16
CA PHE A 36 1.17 -11.65 0.61
C PHE A 36 2.17 -11.71 1.77
N ARG A 37 3.12 -10.77 1.79
CA ARG A 37 4.08 -10.62 2.89
C ARG A 37 3.95 -9.23 3.49
N TYR A 38 3.77 -9.18 4.81
CA TYR A 38 3.79 -7.95 5.58
C TYR A 38 4.49 -8.19 6.92
N SER A 39 5.06 -7.12 7.46
CA SER A 39 5.69 -7.10 8.78
C SER A 39 5.13 -5.93 9.58
N TYR A 40 5.07 -6.09 10.90
CA TYR A 40 4.76 -5.01 11.83
C TYR A 40 6.00 -4.72 12.69
N SER A 41 6.12 -3.48 13.15
CA SER A 41 7.21 -3.05 14.02
C SER A 41 6.69 -1.96 14.96
N PHE A 42 7.16 -1.97 16.20
CA PHE A 42 6.88 -0.92 17.16
C PHE A 42 7.96 0.16 17.04
N VAL A 43 7.54 1.39 16.78
CA VAL A 43 8.46 2.54 16.66
C VAL A 43 7.98 3.61 17.62
N ASP A 44 8.81 3.91 18.62
CA ASP A 44 8.56 5.03 19.52
C ASP A 44 8.72 6.34 18.74
N ASN A 45 7.73 7.23 18.84
CA ASN A 45 7.73 8.54 18.17
C ASN A 45 8.12 8.45 16.68
N VAL A 46 7.27 7.79 15.87
CA VAL A 46 7.52 7.51 14.44
C VAL A 46 7.80 8.74 13.58
N PHE A 47 7.38 9.93 14.01
CA PHE A 47 7.62 11.21 13.32
C PHE A 47 8.75 12.03 13.97
N ASP A 48 9.68 11.38 14.67
CA ASP A 48 10.94 12.01 15.11
C ASP A 48 11.84 12.27 13.90
N GLU A 49 12.14 13.53 13.60
CA GLU A 49 12.98 13.96 12.46
C GLU A 49 14.39 13.34 12.44
N LYS A 50 14.85 12.80 13.57
CA LYS A 50 16.15 12.12 13.67
C LYS A 50 16.08 10.64 13.28
N LYS A 51 14.88 10.08 13.12
CA LYS A 51 14.65 8.65 12.87
C LYS A 51 14.26 8.39 11.42
N ASN A 52 14.93 7.42 10.79
CA ASN A 52 14.67 7.06 9.39
C ASN A 52 13.67 5.90 9.24
N ASP A 53 13.02 5.46 10.32
CA ASP A 53 12.18 4.26 10.32
C ASP A 53 11.04 4.33 9.29
N LEU A 54 10.42 5.50 9.13
CA LEU A 54 9.32 5.71 8.17
C LEU A 54 9.82 6.27 6.82
N ALA A 55 10.74 7.24 6.84
CA ALA A 55 11.24 7.90 5.64
C ALA A 55 12.00 6.95 4.70
N HIS A 56 12.64 5.91 5.23
CA HIS A 56 13.39 4.93 4.43
C HIS A 56 12.51 4.30 3.34
N TYR A 57 11.26 3.98 3.66
CA TYR A 57 10.33 3.40 2.68
C TYR A 57 10.05 4.36 1.53
N TYR A 58 9.94 5.66 1.77
CA TYR A 58 9.53 6.64 0.76
C TYR A 58 10.69 7.33 0.03
N THR A 59 11.92 7.16 0.52
CA THR A 59 13.13 7.80 -0.02
C THR A 59 13.30 7.56 -1.53
N LYS A 60 12.96 6.36 -2.01
CA LYS A 60 13.04 6.01 -3.44
C LYS A 60 12.21 6.93 -4.34
N TRP A 61 11.06 7.41 -3.85
CA TRP A 61 10.13 8.20 -4.65
C TRP A 61 10.23 9.71 -4.38
N GLY A 62 10.80 10.12 -3.24
CA GLY A 62 10.93 11.53 -2.85
C GLY A 62 9.60 12.25 -2.58
N ARG A 63 8.48 11.51 -2.57
CA ARG A 63 7.14 12.03 -2.28
C ARG A 63 6.29 10.97 -1.60
N VAL A 64 5.31 11.41 -0.83
CA VAL A 64 4.37 10.53 -0.12
C VAL A 64 2.97 11.13 -0.12
N LEU A 65 1.95 10.30 -0.34
CA LEU A 65 0.56 10.64 -0.07
C LEU A 65 0.20 10.11 1.32
N VAL A 66 -0.15 11.02 2.22
CA VAL A 66 -0.60 10.69 3.57
C VAL A 66 -2.11 10.90 3.61
N ILE A 67 -2.84 9.83 3.86
CA ILE A 67 -4.30 9.85 4.01
C ILE A 67 -4.59 9.82 5.51
N LEU A 68 -5.29 10.83 6.01
CA LEU A 68 -5.53 11.02 7.45
C LEU A 68 -6.89 11.66 7.71
N ASP A 69 -7.47 11.41 8.87
CA ASP A 69 -8.70 12.11 9.26
C ASP A 69 -8.42 13.50 9.85
N GLU A 70 -9.48 14.32 9.96
CA GLU A 70 -9.40 15.68 10.49
C GLU A 70 -8.81 15.78 11.91
N ASN A 71 -9.09 14.81 12.80
CA ASN A 71 -8.58 14.84 14.18
C ASN A 71 -7.10 14.50 14.21
N LEU A 72 -6.67 13.48 13.48
CA LEU A 72 -5.25 13.17 13.33
C LEU A 72 -4.49 14.31 12.66
N ASN A 73 -5.06 14.97 11.66
CA ASN A 73 -4.43 16.13 11.04
C ASN A 73 -4.23 17.28 12.04
N LYS A 74 -5.21 17.54 12.92
CA LYS A 74 -5.07 18.58 13.96
C LYS A 74 -3.97 18.25 14.96
N LEU A 75 -3.78 16.97 15.29
CA LEU A 75 -2.79 16.54 16.29
C LEU A 75 -1.38 16.38 15.70
N TYR A 76 -1.27 15.80 14.51
CA TYR A 76 0.01 15.34 13.95
C TYR A 76 0.32 15.92 12.56
N GLY A 77 -0.59 16.68 11.95
CA GLY A 77 -0.43 17.15 10.57
C GLY A 77 0.82 18.02 10.36
N GLU A 78 1.18 18.85 11.34
CA GLU A 78 2.45 19.60 11.29
C GLU A 78 3.65 18.69 11.53
N GLN A 79 3.59 17.80 12.52
CA GLN A 79 4.68 16.87 12.82
C GLN A 79 5.02 15.96 11.63
N ILE A 80 4.00 15.46 10.92
CA ILE A 80 4.14 14.66 9.70
C ILE A 80 4.84 15.48 8.61
N ARG A 81 4.44 16.74 8.40
CA ARG A 81 5.08 17.61 7.40
C ARG A 81 6.54 17.84 7.74
N SER A 82 6.85 18.25 8.96
CA SER A 82 8.22 18.52 9.40
C SER A 82 9.11 17.29 9.27
N TYR A 83 8.61 16.12 9.69
CA TYR A 83 9.30 14.84 9.52
C TYR A 83 9.71 14.59 8.06
N PHE A 84 8.75 14.59 7.14
CA PHE A 84 9.07 14.30 5.73
C PHE A 84 9.93 15.39 5.08
N HIS A 85 9.74 16.66 5.45
CA HIS A 85 10.60 17.75 4.98
C HIS A 85 12.06 17.60 5.46
N ALA A 86 12.28 17.20 6.72
CA ALA A 86 13.62 16.92 7.24
C ALA A 86 14.33 15.79 6.46
N HIS A 87 13.55 14.84 5.94
CA HIS A 87 14.04 13.75 5.10
C HIS A 87 13.97 14.02 3.58
N GLN A 88 13.75 15.28 3.17
CA GLN A 88 13.69 15.70 1.76
C GLN A 88 12.63 14.96 0.93
N ILE A 89 11.53 14.54 1.57
CA ILE A 89 10.39 13.91 0.95
C ILE A 89 9.25 14.91 0.92
N SER A 90 8.53 15.02 -0.20
CA SER A 90 7.39 15.93 -0.36
C SER A 90 6.08 15.27 0.08
N PRO A 91 5.48 15.65 1.22
CA PRO A 91 4.23 15.07 1.67
C PRO A 91 3.02 15.78 1.04
N THR A 92 2.05 15.00 0.58
CA THR A 92 0.69 15.46 0.24
C THR A 92 -0.27 14.89 1.27
N LEU A 93 -0.95 15.76 2.02
CA LEU A 93 -1.91 15.33 3.05
C LEU A 93 -3.33 15.40 2.47
N HIS A 94 -3.96 14.25 2.29
CA HIS A 94 -5.37 14.14 1.94
C HIS A 94 -6.18 13.91 3.21
N ILE A 95 -6.94 14.93 3.61
CA ILE A 95 -7.68 14.94 4.87
C ILE A 95 -9.14 14.60 4.59
N PHE A 96 -9.64 13.53 5.19
CA PHE A 96 -11.04 13.14 5.10
C PHE A 96 -11.77 13.31 6.44
N LYS A 97 -13.09 13.48 6.39
CA LYS A 97 -13.92 13.53 7.60
C LYS A 97 -14.08 12.14 8.18
N GLY A 98 -13.51 11.90 9.36
CA GLY A 98 -13.66 10.64 10.08
C GLY A 98 -15.07 10.51 10.68
N GLY A 99 -15.73 9.38 10.45
CA GLY A 99 -17.05 9.02 11.01
C GLY A 99 -17.63 7.79 10.31
N GLU A 100 -18.41 6.97 11.04
CA GLU A 100 -19.02 5.70 10.57
C GLU A 100 -19.83 5.85 9.25
N LEU A 101 -20.28 7.07 8.93
CA LEU A 101 -21.10 7.41 7.78
C LEU A 101 -20.34 7.54 6.44
N ASN A 102 -19.00 7.52 6.46
CA ASN A 102 -18.16 7.69 5.27
C ASN A 102 -17.48 6.40 4.78
N LYS A 103 -17.93 5.23 5.26
CA LYS A 103 -17.53 3.90 4.75
C LYS A 103 -18.44 3.48 3.59
N ASN A 104 -18.36 4.21 2.48
CA ASN A 104 -19.09 3.95 1.24
C ASN A 104 -18.11 3.95 0.05
N MET A 105 -18.43 3.21 -1.02
CA MET A 105 -17.53 3.02 -2.19
C MET A 105 -17.10 4.34 -2.86
N ASP A 106 -17.86 5.42 -2.69
CA ASP A 106 -17.56 6.73 -3.29
C ASP A 106 -16.47 7.53 -2.55
N THR A 107 -16.06 7.12 -1.35
CA THR A 107 -15.06 7.83 -0.52
C THR A 107 -13.67 7.17 -0.59
N SER A 108 -13.43 6.31 -1.59
CA SER A 108 -12.14 5.62 -1.81
C SER A 108 -11.19 6.41 -2.71
#